data_AF-A0A9D5TKM4-F1
#
_entry.id   AF-A0A9D5TKM4-F1
#
_cell.length_a   1.000
_cell.length_b   1.000
_cell.length_c   1.000
_cell.angle_alpha   90.00
_cell.angle_beta   90.00
_cell.angle_gamma   90.00
#
_symmetry.space_group_name_H-M   'P 1'
#
loop_
_entity.id
_entity.type
_entity.pdbx_description
1 polymer ?
#
loop_
_entity_poly.entity_id
_entity_poly.type
_entity_poly.pdbx_seq_one_letter_code
_entity_poly.pdbx_strand_id
1 'polypeptide(L)'
;MIDIFLPTVHTFENNNIFTGSCGKLRFKITPNVIMATPKEVDCDASSIRCEIWYGEKCYELSDIEAEKSFPMSEEGRSDMKAWLEENA
;
A
#
# COMPACT_ATOMS: atom_id res chain seq x y z
N MET A 1 10.80 -14.28 11.51
CA MET A 1 9.60 -13.77 10.81
C MET A 1 9.94 -12.38 10.35
N ILE A 2 9.68 -12.08 9.08
CA ILE A 2 9.77 -10.71 8.56
C ILE A 2 8.61 -9.94 9.19
N ASP A 3 8.87 -8.74 9.68
CA ASP A 3 7.87 -7.84 10.25
C ASP A 3 7.94 -6.51 9.51
N ILE A 4 7.07 -6.33 8.53
CA ILE A 4 7.02 -5.10 7.74
C ILE A 4 6.15 -4.08 8.48
N PHE A 5 6.74 -2.92 8.77
CA PHE A 5 5.99 -1.79 9.28
C PHE A 5 5.12 -1.17 8.19
N LEU A 6 3.82 -1.06 8.46
CA LEU A 6 2.88 -0.25 7.70
C LEU A 6 2.26 0.83 8.60
N PRO A 7 2.12 2.08 8.12
CA PRO A 7 1.43 3.14 8.86
C PRO A 7 -0.05 2.80 9.05
N THR A 8 -0.75 3.53 9.90
CA THR A 8 -2.19 3.33 10.16
C THR A 8 -3.03 3.68 8.93
N VAL A 9 -4.27 3.19 8.88
CA VAL A 9 -5.19 3.48 7.76
C VAL A 9 -5.40 4.98 7.57
N HIS A 10 -5.36 5.77 8.65
CA HIS A 10 -5.49 7.22 8.61
C HIS A 10 -4.41 7.93 7.75
N THR A 11 -3.22 7.35 7.61
CA THR A 11 -2.22 7.88 6.68
C THR A 11 -2.73 7.86 5.23
N PHE A 12 -3.42 6.78 4.85
CA PHE A 12 -3.96 6.56 3.50
C PHE A 12 -5.27 7.33 3.27
N GLU A 13 -6.13 7.46 4.28
CA GLU A 13 -7.32 8.34 4.24
C GLU A 13 -6.94 9.78 3.89
N ASN A 14 -5.81 10.26 4.42
CA ASN A 14 -5.25 11.57 4.11
C ASN A 14 -4.50 11.63 2.76
N ASN A 15 -4.71 10.64 1.89
CA ASN A 15 -4.13 10.53 0.55
C ASN A 15 -2.59 10.52 0.52
N ASN A 16 -1.94 10.03 1.59
CA ASN A 16 -0.49 9.93 1.63
C ASN A 16 -0.01 8.62 0.98
N ILE A 17 0.97 8.74 0.09
CA ILE A 17 1.68 7.60 -0.50
C ILE A 17 2.71 7.09 0.52
N PHE A 18 2.85 5.77 0.63
CA PHE A 18 3.88 5.13 1.43
C PHE A 18 4.78 4.27 0.56
N THR A 19 6.09 4.38 0.74
CA THR A 19 7.07 3.52 0.09
C THR A 19 7.94 2.85 1.13
N GLY A 20 8.36 1.63 0.84
CA GLY A 20 9.19 0.88 1.77
C GLY A 20 9.94 -0.23 1.06
N SER A 21 10.75 -0.94 1.85
CA SER A 21 11.50 -2.06 1.33
C SER A 21 11.90 -3.06 2.40
N CYS A 22 12.07 -4.31 1.98
CA CYS A 22 12.57 -5.41 2.80
C CYS A 22 13.53 -6.26 1.95
N GLY A 23 14.83 -6.28 2.28
CA GLY A 23 15.82 -6.96 1.45
C GLY A 23 15.84 -6.44 0.00
N LYS A 24 15.49 -7.31 -0.96
CA LYS A 24 15.37 -6.98 -2.39
C LYS A 24 13.99 -6.49 -2.79
N LEU A 25 12.96 -6.75 -1.98
CA LEU A 25 11.61 -6.29 -2.19
C LEU A 25 11.55 -4.77 -2.01
N ARG A 26 11.00 -4.09 -3.00
CA ARG A 26 10.61 -2.68 -2.95
C ARG A 26 9.11 -2.62 -3.16
N PHE A 27 8.44 -1.71 -2.47
CA PHE A 27 7.00 -1.54 -2.61
C PHE A 27 6.57 -0.08 -2.54
N LYS A 28 5.45 0.20 -3.21
CA LYS A 28 4.76 1.49 -3.19
C LYS A 28 3.29 1.24 -2.91
N ILE A 29 2.74 2.04 -2.01
CA ILE A 29 1.36 1.97 -1.58
C ILE A 29 0.72 3.31 -1.91
N THR A 30 -0.21 3.29 -2.87
CA THR A 30 -0.90 4.48 -3.37
C THR A 30 -2.37 4.36 -3.00
N PRO A 31 -2.90 5.27 -2.14
CA PRO A 31 -4.33 5.30 -1.86
C PRO A 31 -5.11 5.85 -3.05
N ASN A 32 -6.32 5.33 -3.25
CA ASN A 32 -7.35 5.89 -4.09
C ASN A 32 -8.50 6.31 -3.18
N VAL A 33 -8.51 7.61 -2.84
CA VAL A 33 -9.44 8.21 -1.87
C VAL A 33 -10.67 8.75 -2.60
N ILE A 34 -11.83 8.27 -2.20
CA ILE A 34 -13.14 8.80 -2.60
C ILE A 34 -13.69 9.62 -1.43
N MET A 35 -14.10 10.86 -1.71
CA MET A 35 -14.65 11.75 -0.69
C MET A 35 -16.17 11.59 -0.62
N ALA A 36 -16.72 11.22 0.54
CA ALA A 36 -18.17 11.25 0.79
C ALA A 36 -18.66 12.70 0.88
N THR A 37 -17.85 13.57 1.47
CA THR A 37 -18.08 15.01 1.59
C THR A 37 -16.76 15.77 1.39
N PRO A 38 -16.75 17.11 1.25
CA PRO A 38 -15.49 17.86 1.16
C PRO A 38 -14.52 17.70 2.34
N LYS A 39 -14.96 17.08 3.46
CA LYS A 39 -14.15 16.89 4.68
C LYS A 39 -14.07 15.44 5.16
N GLU A 40 -14.83 14.53 4.57
CA GLU A 40 -14.93 13.14 5.04
C GLU A 40 -14.70 12.18 3.88
N VAL A 41 -13.85 11.19 4.13
CA VAL A 41 -13.53 10.11 3.20
C VAL A 41 -14.62 9.04 3.26
N ASP A 42 -15.02 8.53 2.10
CA ASP A 42 -15.79 7.32 1.96
C ASP A 42 -14.84 6.12 1.97
N CYS A 43 -14.60 5.52 3.13
CA CYS A 43 -13.67 4.38 3.25
C CYS A 43 -14.16 3.14 2.50
N ASP A 44 -15.47 2.94 2.36
CA ASP A 44 -16.05 1.79 1.66
C ASP A 44 -15.88 1.91 0.14
N ALA A 45 -15.93 3.13 -0.40
CA ALA A 45 -15.64 3.41 -1.81
C ALA A 45 -14.15 3.61 -2.11
N SER A 46 -13.31 3.78 -1.08
CA SER A 46 -11.87 3.98 -1.21
C SER A 46 -11.08 2.68 -1.24
N SER A 47 -9.88 2.70 -1.82
CA SER A 47 -9.01 1.53 -1.88
C SER A 47 -7.53 1.90 -1.73
N ILE A 48 -6.71 0.91 -1.42
CA ILE A 48 -5.26 1.04 -1.29
C ILE A 48 -4.62 0.12 -2.32
N ARG A 49 -3.90 0.68 -3.31
CA ARG A 49 -3.17 -0.10 -4.31
C ARG A 49 -1.72 -0.28 -3.86
N CYS A 50 -1.27 -1.52 -3.74
CA CYS A 50 0.11 -1.86 -3.42
C CYS A 50 0.78 -2.49 -4.64
N GLU A 51 1.95 -1.97 -4.99
CA GLU A 51 2.77 -2.41 -6.12
C GLU A 51 4.13 -2.84 -5.59
N ILE A 52 4.64 -3.98 -6.08
CA ILE A 52 5.93 -4.53 -5.68
C ILE A 52 6.85 -4.76 -6.87
N TRP A 53 8.16 -4.62 -6.63
CA TRP A 53 9.21 -4.96 -7.58
C TRP A 53 10.48 -5.38 -6.84
N TYR A 54 11.39 -6.06 -7.55
CA TYR A 54 12.66 -6.50 -6.98
C TYR A 54 13.84 -5.79 -7.65
N GLY A 55 14.79 -5.30 -6.83
CA GLY A 55 16.06 -4.79 -7.31
C GLY A 55 16.43 -3.38 -6.86
N GLU A 56 17.39 -2.78 -7.55
CA GLU A 56 18.03 -1.51 -7.17
C GLU A 56 17.42 -0.29 -7.86
N LYS A 57 16.55 -0.50 -8.84
CA LYS A 57 15.94 0.57 -9.61
C LYS A 57 14.80 1.23 -8.82
N CYS A 58 14.63 2.53 -9.03
CA CYS A 58 13.48 3.28 -8.52
C CYS A 58 12.20 2.87 -9.29
N TYR A 59 11.05 3.22 -8.72
CA TYR A 59 9.73 2.82 -9.24
C TYR A 59 9.56 3.12 -10.74
N GLU A 60 10.01 4.30 -11.20
CA GLU A 60 9.87 4.75 -12.59
C GLU A 60 10.71 3.95 -13.60
N LEU A 61 11.72 3.23 -13.13
CA LEU A 61 12.65 2.48 -13.95
C LEU A 61 12.54 0.95 -13.73
N SER A 62 11.62 0.54 -12.86
CA SER A 62 11.41 -0.85 -12.49
C SER A 62 10.21 -1.43 -13.21
N ASP A 63 10.30 -2.71 -13.55
CA ASP A 63 9.15 -3.48 -13.99
C ASP A 63 8.38 -3.91 -12.73
N ILE A 64 7.10 -3.57 -12.67
CA ILE A 64 6.24 -3.96 -11.54
C ILE A 64 5.94 -5.45 -11.67
N GLU A 65 6.32 -6.20 -10.65
CA GLU A 65 6.26 -7.66 -10.63
C GLU A 65 4.87 -8.14 -10.24
N ALA A 66 4.25 -7.46 -9.28
CA ALA A 66 2.87 -7.71 -8.90
C ALA A 66 2.23 -6.44 -8.35
N GLU A 67 0.91 -6.41 -8.45
CA GLU A 67 0.07 -5.39 -7.83
C GLU A 67 -1.16 -6.04 -7.18
N LYS A 68 -1.64 -5.44 -6.11
CA LYS A 68 -2.88 -5.85 -5.45
C LYS A 68 -3.56 -4.64 -4.82
N SER A 69 -4.89 -4.61 -4.90
CA SER A 69 -5.71 -3.60 -4.24
C SER A 69 -6.38 -4.18 -3.01
N PHE A 70 -6.43 -3.38 -1.95
CA PHE A 70 -7.02 -3.70 -0.65
C PHE A 70 -8.08 -2.66 -0.28
N PRO A 71 -9.09 -3.02 0.52
CA PRO A 71 -10.05 -2.04 1.04
C PRO A 71 -9.36 -1.04 1.99
N MET A 72 -9.88 0.18 2.08
CA MET A 72 -9.41 1.21 3.01
C MET A 72 -9.90 0.91 4.45
N SER A 73 -9.45 -0.21 5.02
CA SER A 73 -9.82 -0.68 6.35
C SER A 73 -8.63 -1.29 7.08
N GLU A 74 -8.73 -1.47 8.40
CA GLU A 74 -7.66 -2.12 9.18
C GLU A 74 -7.48 -3.59 8.79
N GLU A 75 -8.56 -4.27 8.38
CA GLU A 75 -8.50 -5.62 7.80
C GLU A 75 -7.72 -5.61 6.48
N GLY A 76 -8.03 -4.67 5.56
CA GLY A 76 -7.30 -4.50 4.31
C GLY A 76 -5.82 -4.18 4.52
N ARG A 77 -5.50 -3.37 5.53
CA ARG A 77 -4.12 -3.08 5.95
C ARG A 77 -3.41 -4.33 6.49
N SER A 78 -4.10 -5.18 7.25
CA SER A 78 -3.55 -6.44 7.76
C SER A 78 -3.27 -7.42 6.63
N ASP A 79 -4.21 -7.58 5.69
CA ASP A 79 -4.07 -8.43 4.50
C ASP A 79 -2.94 -7.94 3.58
N MET A 80 -2.80 -6.62 3.44
CA MET A 80 -1.71 -6.00 2.69
C MET A 80 -0.35 -6.28 3.33
N LYS A 81 -0.27 -6.22 4.67
CA LYS A 81 0.95 -6.56 5.40
C LYS A 81 1.32 -8.02 5.17
N ALA A 82 0.37 -8.94 5.34
CA ALA A 82 0.61 -10.37 5.13
C ALA A 82 1.09 -10.64 3.69
N TRP A 83 0.45 -10.01 2.70
CA TRP A 83 0.86 -10.14 1.30
C TRP A 83 2.27 -9.61 1.04
N LEU A 84 2.67 -8.49 1.64
CA LEU A 84 4.04 -7.96 1.53
C LEU A 84 5.06 -8.90 2.19
N GLU A 85 4.73 -9.48 3.33
CA GLU A 85 5.62 -10.41 4.05
C GLU A 85 5.77 -11.75 3.33
N GLU A 86 4.73 -12.22 2.62
CA GLU A 86 4.78 -13.39 1.74
C GLU A 86 5.68 -13.17 0.51
N ASN A 87 5.87 -11.91 0.09
CA ASN A 87 6.66 -11.52 -1.08
C ASN A 87 8.04 -10.91 -0.71
N ALA A 88 8.44 -10.90 0.56
CA ALA A 88 9.70 -10.31 1.02
C ALA A 88 10.87 -11.32 1.00
#